data_AF-T0Y7M8-F1
#
_entry.id   AF-T0Y7M8-F1
#
_cell.length_a   1.000
_cell.length_b   1.000
_cell.length_c   1.000
_cell.angle_alpha   90.00
_cell.angle_beta   90.00
_cell.angle_gamma   90.00
#
_symmetry.space_group_name_H-M   'P 1'
#
loop_
_entity.id
_entity.type
_entity.pdbx_description
1 polymer ?
#
loop_
_entity_poly.entity_id
_entity_poly.type
_entity_poly.pdbx_seq_one_letter_code
_entity_poly.pdbx_strand_id
1 'polypeptide(L)'
;WCGCADIVVDAGDSLALTYILSDECRRLGKALVSASVLGLSGYAGVFCGGGPSYRAVFPEMPRRAGSCAQTGVLGSVVGVLGTLQAHLTLAQVLGLDPPVLGRLVTVDLARLRFGGFSFSRVAEPPEPLLRFIAPSEVRPADLVVDLRSRSEAPVS
;
A
#
# COMPACT_ATOMS: atom_id res chain seq x y z
N TRP A 1 -12.34 -9.36 -5.52
CA TRP A 1 -11.04 -9.98 -5.26
C TRP A 1 -10.62 -9.88 -3.79
N CYS A 2 -10.66 -8.70 -3.13
CA CYS A 2 -10.37 -8.61 -1.68
C CYS A 2 -11.42 -9.27 -0.76
N GLY A 3 -12.70 -9.34 -1.19
CA GLY A 3 -13.79 -9.80 -0.33
C GLY A 3 -13.69 -11.23 0.22
N CYS A 4 -12.98 -12.13 -0.48
CA CYS A 4 -12.80 -13.53 -0.06
C CYS A 4 -11.47 -13.79 0.68
N ALA A 5 -10.60 -12.79 0.81
CA ALA A 5 -9.32 -12.94 1.51
C ALA A 5 -9.47 -12.66 3.01
N ASP A 6 -8.71 -13.36 3.84
CA ASP A 6 -8.60 -13.06 5.28
C ASP A 6 -7.71 -11.85 5.52
N ILE A 7 -6.56 -11.82 4.84
CA ILE A 7 -5.59 -10.73 4.82
C ILE A 7 -5.18 -10.46 3.38
N VAL A 8 -5.02 -9.19 3.04
CA VAL A 8 -4.52 -8.75 1.73
C VAL A 8 -3.05 -8.38 1.86
N VAL A 9 -2.23 -8.86 0.93
CA VAL A 9 -0.79 -8.56 0.85
C VAL A 9 -0.53 -7.77 -0.43
N ASP A 10 0.00 -6.56 -0.28
CA ASP A 10 0.38 -5.68 -1.39
C ASP A 10 1.87 -5.84 -1.72
N ALA A 11 2.14 -6.56 -2.80
CA ALA A 11 3.48 -6.73 -3.38
C ALA A 11 3.59 -6.05 -4.76
N GLY A 12 2.75 -5.05 -5.01
CA GLY A 12 2.75 -4.29 -6.26
C GLY A 12 3.93 -3.31 -6.35
N ASP A 13 4.23 -2.87 -7.56
CA ASP A 13 5.27 -1.87 -7.86
C ASP A 13 4.72 -0.46 -8.09
N SER A 14 3.41 -0.27 -7.87
CA SER A 14 2.69 0.98 -8.12
C SER A 14 1.99 1.49 -6.87
N LEU A 15 2.29 2.73 -6.49
CA LEU A 15 1.57 3.41 -5.40
C LEU A 15 0.07 3.49 -5.68
N ALA A 16 -0.36 3.59 -6.94
CA ALA A 16 -1.78 3.59 -7.27
C ALA A 16 -2.47 2.32 -6.75
N LEU A 17 -1.85 1.16 -6.94
CA LEU A 17 -2.37 -0.11 -6.45
C LEU A 17 -2.43 -0.13 -4.91
N THR A 18 -1.37 0.30 -4.22
CA THR A 18 -1.34 0.36 -2.75
C THR A 18 -2.50 1.18 -2.18
N TYR A 19 -2.77 2.34 -2.77
CA TYR A 19 -3.87 3.21 -2.33
C TYR A 19 -5.24 2.58 -2.62
N ILE A 20 -5.44 1.98 -3.80
CA ILE A 20 -6.67 1.23 -4.13
C ILE A 20 -6.91 0.11 -3.12
N LEU A 21 -5.88 -0.70 -2.87
CA LEU A 21 -5.97 -1.82 -1.94
C LEU A 21 -6.27 -1.33 -0.52
N SER A 22 -5.63 -0.25 -0.07
CA SER A 22 -5.90 0.33 1.24
C SER A 22 -7.34 0.79 1.39
N ASP A 23 -7.85 1.54 0.41
CA ASP A 23 -9.22 2.07 0.44
C ASP A 23 -10.24 0.93 0.46
N GLU A 24 -10.04 -0.11 -0.36
CA GLU A 24 -10.94 -1.27 -0.40
C GLU A 24 -10.82 -2.15 0.86
N CYS A 25 -9.61 -2.37 1.37
CA CYS A 25 -9.40 -3.12 2.61
C CYS A 25 -10.01 -2.41 3.81
N ARG A 26 -9.90 -1.07 3.87
CA ARG A 26 -10.56 -0.27 4.91
C ARG A 26 -12.07 -0.42 4.82
N ARG A 27 -12.65 -0.29 3.61
CA ARG A 27 -14.09 -0.42 3.37
C ARG A 27 -14.62 -1.81 3.76
N LEU A 28 -13.84 -2.86 3.51
CA LEU A 28 -14.19 -4.25 3.81
C LEU A 28 -13.80 -4.69 5.24
N GLY A 29 -13.13 -3.84 6.02
CA GLY A 29 -12.61 -4.22 7.34
C GLY A 29 -11.52 -5.31 7.29
N LYS A 30 -10.78 -5.41 6.18
CA LYS A 30 -9.70 -6.40 5.98
C LYS A 30 -8.35 -5.79 6.34
N ALA A 31 -7.46 -6.59 6.92
CA ALA A 31 -6.09 -6.16 7.16
C ALA A 31 -5.32 -6.13 5.82
N LEU A 32 -4.51 -5.09 5.64
CA LEU A 32 -3.61 -4.91 4.51
C LEU A 32 -2.17 -4.93 5.01
N VAL A 33 -1.33 -5.80 4.47
CA VAL A 33 0.12 -5.81 4.69
C VAL A 33 0.82 -5.30 3.44
N SER A 34 1.43 -4.12 3.51
CA SER A 34 2.12 -3.50 2.37
C SER A 34 3.60 -3.30 2.70
N ALA A 35 4.43 -3.43 1.68
CA ALA A 35 5.87 -3.15 1.74
C ALA A 35 6.29 -2.33 0.53
N SER A 36 7.26 -1.43 0.73
CA SER A 36 7.79 -0.56 -0.32
C SER A 36 9.30 -0.48 -0.20
N VAL A 37 9.99 -0.56 -1.33
CA VAL A 37 11.45 -0.47 -1.42
C VAL A 37 11.84 0.70 -2.33
N LEU A 38 12.88 1.44 -1.98
CA LEU A 38 13.52 2.42 -2.84
C LEU A 38 15.04 2.42 -2.60
N GLY A 39 15.82 2.05 -3.62
CA GLY A 39 17.26 1.94 -3.53
C GLY A 39 17.71 0.90 -2.50
N LEU A 40 18.25 1.37 -1.36
CA LEU A 40 18.77 0.56 -0.25
C LEU A 40 17.92 0.62 1.02
N SER A 41 16.74 1.23 0.93
CA SER A 41 15.86 1.46 2.08
C SER A 41 14.40 1.17 1.74
N GLY A 42 13.58 1.03 2.76
CA GLY A 42 12.14 0.93 2.60
C GLY A 42 11.43 0.63 3.90
N TYR A 43 10.19 0.17 3.81
CA TYR A 43 9.35 -0.15 4.96
C TYR A 43 8.37 -1.27 4.67
N ALA A 44 7.86 -1.88 5.74
CA ALA A 44 6.70 -2.75 5.71
C ALA A 44 5.78 -2.42 6.89
N GLY A 45 4.47 -2.58 6.71
CA GLY A 45 3.50 -2.27 7.76
C GLY A 45 2.16 -2.98 7.60
N VAL A 46 1.37 -2.97 8.66
CA VAL A 46 0.03 -3.56 8.72
C VAL A 46 -1.00 -2.45 8.94
N PHE A 47 -1.95 -2.33 8.02
CA PHE A 47 -2.93 -1.26 7.91
C PHE A 47 -4.36 -1.84 7.88
N CYS A 48 -5.36 -0.98 8.06
CA CYS A 48 -6.79 -1.31 7.96
C CYS A 48 -7.22 -2.39 8.97
N GLY A 49 -8.21 -3.25 8.68
CA GLY A 49 -8.56 -4.38 9.56
C GLY A 49 -8.99 -4.00 10.98
N GLY A 50 -9.61 -2.83 11.17
CA GLY A 50 -9.96 -2.27 12.49
C GLY A 50 -8.93 -1.27 13.05
N GLY A 51 -7.79 -1.11 12.38
CA GLY A 51 -6.79 -0.07 12.64
C GLY A 51 -6.71 0.96 11.50
N PRO A 52 -5.80 1.94 11.61
CA PRO A 52 -5.70 3.01 10.63
C PRO A 52 -5.20 2.53 9.26
N SER A 53 -5.66 3.20 8.22
CA SER A 53 -5.38 2.89 6.82
C SER A 53 -4.00 3.35 6.40
N TYR A 54 -3.60 2.98 5.19
CA TYR A 54 -2.36 3.49 4.60
C TYR A 54 -2.35 5.04 4.53
N ARG A 55 -3.52 5.65 4.30
CA ARG A 55 -3.68 7.11 4.25
C ARG A 55 -3.50 7.80 5.60
N ALA A 56 -3.65 7.09 6.72
CA ALA A 56 -3.35 7.65 8.03
C ALA A 56 -1.85 7.97 8.20
N VAL A 57 -0.99 7.26 7.45
CA VAL A 57 0.47 7.50 7.44
C VAL A 57 0.89 8.33 6.22
N PHE A 58 0.28 8.07 5.07
CA PHE A 58 0.56 8.75 3.80
C PHE A 58 -0.75 9.35 3.23
N PRO A 59 -1.19 10.53 3.69
CA PRO A 59 -2.53 11.06 3.39
C PRO A 59 -2.79 11.27 1.90
N GLU A 60 -1.80 11.78 1.19
CA GLU A 60 -1.89 12.09 -0.24
C GLU A 60 -0.86 11.31 -1.04
N MET A 61 -1.30 10.78 -2.17
CA MET A 61 -0.40 10.16 -3.12
C MET A 61 0.57 11.20 -3.69
N PRO A 62 1.89 10.93 -3.72
CA PRO A 62 2.83 11.86 -4.32
C PRO A 62 2.54 12.07 -5.80
N ARG A 63 2.56 13.32 -6.27
CA ARG A 63 2.36 13.68 -7.70
C ARG A 63 3.41 13.07 -8.63
N ARG A 64 4.58 12.70 -8.09
CA ARG A 64 5.62 11.94 -8.77
C ARG A 64 5.97 10.74 -7.91
N ALA A 65 5.45 9.58 -8.29
CA ALA A 65 5.89 8.31 -7.74
C ALA A 65 7.07 7.83 -8.59
N GLY A 66 8.28 7.78 -8.04
CA GLY A 66 9.34 7.00 -8.67
C GLY A 66 8.98 5.52 -8.56
N SER A 67 9.11 4.77 -9.65
CA SER A 67 8.99 3.30 -9.58
C SER A 67 10.34 2.66 -9.28
N CYS A 68 10.34 1.51 -8.61
CA CYS A 68 11.54 0.67 -8.44
C CYS A 68 12.25 0.41 -9.78
N ALA A 69 11.47 0.29 -10.86
CA ALA A 69 11.96 0.11 -12.22
C ALA A 69 12.76 1.32 -12.76
N GLN A 70 12.46 2.54 -12.30
CA GLN A 70 13.14 3.76 -12.73
C GLN A 70 14.36 4.12 -11.88
N THR A 71 14.32 3.81 -10.57
CA THR A 71 15.39 4.19 -9.63
C THR A 71 16.42 3.07 -9.39
N GLY A 72 16.06 1.83 -9.71
CA GLY A 72 16.86 0.65 -9.40
C GLY A 72 16.70 0.22 -7.94
N VAL A 73 16.70 -1.09 -7.70
CA VAL A 73 16.59 -1.69 -6.37
C VAL A 73 17.52 -2.88 -6.24
N LEU A 74 18.20 -2.99 -5.11
CA LEU A 74 19.07 -4.13 -4.84
C LEU A 74 18.22 -5.31 -4.38
N GLY A 75 18.37 -6.47 -5.02
CA GLY A 75 17.55 -7.66 -4.74
C GLY A 75 17.62 -8.14 -3.29
N SER A 76 18.74 -7.92 -2.59
CA SER A 76 18.86 -8.23 -1.16
C SER A 76 17.93 -7.38 -0.29
N VAL A 77 17.71 -6.10 -0.64
CA VAL A 77 16.78 -5.21 0.07
C VAL A 77 15.34 -5.68 -0.13
N VAL A 78 15.01 -6.08 -1.36
CA VAL A 78 13.69 -6.68 -1.67
C VAL A 78 13.49 -7.97 -0.88
N GLY A 79 14.50 -8.83 -0.79
CA GLY A 79 14.42 -10.07 0.01
C GLY A 79 14.20 -9.82 1.50
N VAL A 80 14.89 -8.84 2.08
CA VAL A 80 14.69 -8.44 3.48
C VAL A 80 13.27 -7.91 3.71
N LEU A 81 12.79 -6.99 2.87
CA LEU A 81 11.44 -6.45 3.05
C LEU A 81 10.32 -7.46 2.74
N GLY A 82 10.50 -8.33 1.75
CA GLY A 82 9.54 -9.41 1.46
C GLY A 82 9.43 -10.39 2.63
N THR A 83 10.57 -10.73 3.25
CA THR A 83 10.58 -11.58 4.46
C THR A 83 9.91 -10.88 5.63
N LEU A 84 10.17 -9.59 5.82
CA LEU A 84 9.50 -8.78 6.84
C LEU A 84 7.99 -8.68 6.59
N GLN A 85 7.57 -8.49 5.34
CA GLN A 85 6.16 -8.48 4.94
C GLN A 85 5.48 -9.82 5.24
N ALA A 86 6.13 -10.94 4.93
CA ALA A 86 5.65 -12.28 5.26
C ALA A 86 5.52 -12.48 6.77
N HIS A 87 6.52 -12.03 7.54
CA HIS A 87 6.48 -12.08 9.00
C HIS A 87 5.31 -11.28 9.58
N LEU A 88 5.08 -10.04 9.12
CA LEU A 88 3.95 -9.22 9.54
C LEU A 88 2.61 -9.88 9.18
N THR A 89 2.52 -10.51 8.01
CA THR A 89 1.34 -11.26 7.58
C THR A 89 1.06 -12.41 8.54
N LEU A 90 2.05 -13.26 8.82
CA LEU A 90 1.91 -14.36 9.75
C LEU A 90 1.58 -13.88 11.17
N ALA A 91 2.23 -12.81 11.64
CA ALA A 91 1.97 -12.25 12.95
C ALA A 91 0.52 -11.75 13.09
N GLN A 92 -0.04 -11.17 12.01
CA GLN A 92 -1.43 -10.75 11.97
C GLN A 92 -2.40 -11.95 11.90
N VAL A 93 -2.11 -12.99 11.10
CA VAL A 93 -2.92 -14.23 11.04
C VAL A 93 -2.97 -14.92 12.40
N LEU A 94 -1.81 -15.03 13.06
CA LEU A 94 -1.65 -15.75 14.32
C LEU A 94 -2.08 -14.95 15.54
N GLY A 95 -2.37 -13.64 15.39
CA GLY A 95 -2.73 -12.77 16.50
C GLY A 95 -1.62 -12.66 17.56
N LEU A 96 -0.36 -12.55 17.13
CA LEU A 96 0.78 -12.48 18.04
C LEU A 96 0.75 -11.22 18.92
N ASP A 97 1.27 -11.36 20.14
CA ASP A 97 1.48 -10.26 21.09
C ASP A 97 2.98 -9.86 21.12
N PRO A 98 3.32 -8.57 20.94
CA PRO A 98 2.43 -7.43 20.72
C PRO A 98 1.77 -7.42 19.32
N PRO A 99 0.56 -6.84 19.20
CA PRO A 99 -0.14 -6.78 17.92
C PRO A 99 0.67 -5.95 16.90
N VAL A 100 0.65 -6.42 15.65
CA VAL A 100 1.34 -5.78 14.51
C VAL A 100 0.49 -4.77 13.77
N LEU A 101 -0.84 -4.83 13.93
CA LEU A 101 -1.76 -3.88 13.32
C LEU A 101 -1.47 -2.45 13.77
N GLY A 102 -1.35 -1.52 12.81
CA GLY A 102 -1.01 -0.13 13.08
C GLY A 102 0.47 0.08 13.39
N ARG A 103 1.37 -0.79 12.89
CA ARG A 103 2.83 -0.64 13.00
C ARG A 103 3.47 -0.58 11.63
N LEU A 104 4.50 0.26 11.54
CA LEU A 104 5.36 0.39 10.38
C LEU A 104 6.80 0.17 10.83
N VAL A 105 7.50 -0.73 10.14
CA VAL A 105 8.92 -1.02 10.35
C VAL A 105 9.69 -0.47 9.17
N THR A 106 10.75 0.29 9.45
CA THR A 106 11.65 0.83 8.42
C THR A 106 12.97 0.08 8.43
N VAL A 107 13.54 -0.08 7.24
CA VAL A 107 14.86 -0.70 7.04
C VAL A 107 15.69 0.23 6.16
N ASP A 108 16.88 0.59 6.63
CA ASP A 108 17.91 1.32 5.89
C ASP A 108 19.17 0.44 5.86
N LEU A 109 19.36 -0.31 4.76
CA LEU A 109 20.50 -1.21 4.62
C LEU A 109 21.78 -0.48 4.19
N ALA A 110 21.69 0.76 3.71
CA ALA A 110 22.87 1.59 3.50
C ALA A 110 23.57 1.93 4.82
N ARG A 111 22.79 2.07 5.90
CA ARG A 111 23.30 2.36 7.25
C ARG A 111 23.15 1.20 8.25
N LEU A 112 22.60 0.07 7.82
CA LEU A 112 22.28 -1.10 8.64
C LEU A 112 21.40 -0.75 9.85
N ARG A 113 20.34 0.04 9.62
CA ARG A 113 19.42 0.48 10.67
C ARG A 113 18.03 -0.09 10.47
N PHE A 114 17.48 -0.62 11.56
CA PHE A 114 16.05 -0.92 11.69
C PHE A 114 15.41 0.16 12.55
N GLY A 115 14.22 0.57 12.16
CA GLY A 115 13.41 1.55 12.87
C GLY A 115 11.93 1.30 12.65
N GLY A 116 11.13 2.33 12.88
CA GLY A 116 9.69 2.23 12.74
C GLY A 116 8.96 2.98 13.83
N PHE A 117 7.64 2.94 13.76
CA PHE A 117 6.76 3.56 14.74
C PHE A 117 5.40 2.87 14.75
N SER A 118 4.69 3.07 15.85
CA SER A 118 3.27 2.71 15.96
C SER A 118 2.43 3.89 15.51
N PHE A 119 1.45 3.63 14.67
CA PHE A 119 0.42 4.59 14.24
C PHE A 119 -0.99 4.10 14.60
N SER A 120 -1.13 3.05 15.41
CA SER A 120 -2.41 2.46 15.82
C SER A 120 -3.46 3.41 16.43
N ARG A 121 -3.05 4.60 16.88
CA ARG A 121 -3.93 5.64 17.46
C ARG A 121 -4.07 6.89 16.58
N VAL A 122 -3.53 6.87 15.37
CA VAL A 122 -3.63 8.00 14.44
C VAL A 122 -5.04 8.07 13.88
N ALA A 123 -5.62 9.27 13.85
CA ALA A 123 -6.92 9.51 13.25
C ALA A 123 -6.85 9.38 11.72
N GLU A 124 -7.92 8.86 11.13
CA GLU A 124 -8.03 8.79 9.68
C GLU A 124 -8.20 10.19 9.08
N PRO A 125 -7.55 10.50 7.95
CA PRO A 125 -7.84 11.73 7.23
C PRO A 125 -9.29 11.71 6.71
N PRO A 126 -9.85 12.90 6.40
CA PRO A 126 -11.11 12.99 5.67
C PRO A 126 -11.10 12.11 4.43
N GLU A 127 -12.26 11.55 4.06
CA GLU A 127 -12.34 10.68 2.89
C GLU A 127 -11.81 11.40 1.64
N PRO A 128 -11.03 10.70 0.80
CA PRO A 128 -10.48 11.29 -0.41
C PRO A 128 -11.62 11.70 -1.35
N LEU A 129 -11.50 12.91 -1.92
CA LEU A 129 -12.46 13.45 -2.90
C LEU A 129 -12.56 12.60 -4.17
N LEU A 130 -11.52 11.82 -4.47
CA LEU A 130 -11.42 10.94 -5.64
C LEU A 130 -11.06 9.53 -5.17
N ARG A 131 -11.93 8.58 -5.50
CA ARG A 131 -11.68 7.14 -5.40
C ARG A 131 -11.40 6.57 -6.79
N PHE A 132 -10.67 5.48 -6.83
CA PHE A 132 -10.54 4.71 -8.07
C PHE A 132 -11.88 4.06 -8.41
N ILE A 133 -12.24 4.09 -9.70
CA ILE A 133 -13.48 3.53 -10.23
C ILE A 133 -13.08 2.37 -11.13
N ALA A 134 -13.56 1.16 -10.83
CA ALA A 134 -13.35 0.02 -11.70
C ALA A 134 -14.17 0.17 -12.99
N PRO A 135 -13.75 -0.42 -14.13
CA PRO A 135 -14.53 -0.37 -15.37
C PRO A 135 -15.99 -0.82 -15.21
N SER A 136 -16.24 -1.82 -14.35
CA SER A 136 -17.58 -2.32 -14.03
C SER A 136 -18.45 -1.34 -13.23
N GLU A 137 -17.84 -0.33 -12.60
CA GLU A 137 -18.53 0.70 -11.82
C GLU A 137 -18.88 1.93 -12.66
N VAL A 138 -18.37 2.02 -13.89
CA VAL A 138 -18.71 3.07 -14.86
C VAL A 138 -20.11 2.78 -15.42
N ARG A 139 -21.00 3.75 -15.29
CA ARG A 139 -22.39 3.67 -15.77
C ARG A 139 -22.52 4.32 -17.14
N PRO A 140 -23.54 3.97 -17.94
CA PRO A 140 -23.76 4.60 -19.26
C PRO A 140 -23.96 6.12 -19.22
N ALA A 141 -24.38 6.67 -18.07
CA ALA A 141 -24.58 8.11 -17.87
C ALA A 141 -23.31 8.84 -17.39
N ASP A 142 -22.22 8.12 -17.10
CA ASP A 142 -20.99 8.73 -16.61
C ASP A 142 -20.19 9.33 -17.78
N LEU A 143 -19.59 10.50 -17.56
CA LEU A 143 -18.66 11.12 -18.50
C LEU A 143 -17.24 10.63 -18.20
N VAL A 144 -16.65 9.86 -19.12
CA VAL A 144 -15.24 9.44 -19.04
C VAL A 144 -14.38 10.40 -19.85
N VAL A 145 -13.45 11.09 -19.18
CA VAL A 145 -12.48 11.98 -19.82
C VAL A 145 -11.10 11.33 -19.75
N ASP A 146 -10.55 10.94 -20.90
CA ASP A 146 -9.16 10.47 -20.98
C ASP A 146 -8.21 11.69 -20.96
N LEU A 147 -7.41 11.79 -19.91
CA LEU A 147 -6.45 12.88 -19.73
C LEU A 147 -5.09 12.60 -20.39
N ARG A 148 -4.90 11.42 -20.98
CA ARG A 148 -3.66 11.07 -21.69
C ARG A 148 -3.54 11.85 -22.99
N SER A 149 -2.31 12.05 -23.43
CA SER A 149 -2.06 12.61 -24.76
C SER A 149 -2.55 11.66 -25.86
N ARG A 150 -2.86 12.19 -27.05
CA ARG A 150 -3.27 11.35 -28.20
C ARG A 150 -2.23 10.31 -28.61
N SER A 151 -0.95 10.56 -28.31
CA SER A 151 0.16 9.62 -28.56
C SER A 151 0.25 8.49 -27.54
N GLU A 152 -0.37 8.64 -26.35
CA GLU A 152 -0.35 7.66 -25.25
C GLU A 152 -1.69 6.92 -25.12
N ALA A 153 -2.74 7.39 -25.79
CA ALA A 153 -4.01 6.70 -25.84
C ALA A 153 -3.84 5.38 -26.63
N PRO A 154 -4.35 4.23 -26.12
CA PRO A 154 -4.34 3.00 -26.89
C PRO A 154 -5.09 3.21 -28.20
N VAL A 155 -4.48 2.79 -29.30
CA VAL A 155 -5.12 2.81 -30.63
C VAL A 155 -6.39 1.97 -30.52
N SER A 156 -7.54 2.61 -30.67
CA SER A 156 -8.86 1.96 -30.59
C SER A 156 -9.06 0.92 -31.67
#